data_AF-A0A7J2KAI2-F1
#
_entry.id   AF-A0A7J2KAI2-F1
#
_cell.length_a   1.000
_cell.length_b   1.000
_cell.length_c   1.000
_cell.angle_alpha   90.00
_cell.angle_beta   90.00
_cell.angle_gamma   90.00
#
_symmetry.space_group_name_H-M   'P 1'
#
loop_
_entity.id
_entity.type
_entity.pdbx_description
1 polymer ?
#
loop_
_entity_poly.entity_id
_entity_poly.type
_entity_poly.pdbx_seq_one_letter_code
_entity_poly.pdbx_strand_id
1 'polypeptide(L)'
;MVIAIGGPAGSGKTTYAKAIAKKYKLRYFSAGQIFRQIAKEKGVTLEELSKMAEKDPSIDLMIDRRTLEEAMKGNVVVEGHLVPWIVKDIADVKIYVKAPLTVRVKRIAEREKRPIDEVLRETVIREYSQRIRFLDFYGIDIV
;
A
#
# COMPACT_ATOMS: atom_id res chain seq x y z
N MET A 1 14.83 -0.92 -15.31
CA MET A 1 13.39 -0.59 -15.34
C MET A 1 12.77 -0.74 -13.95
N VAL A 2 12.17 0.32 -13.43
CA VAL A 2 11.47 0.40 -12.14
C VAL A 2 10.05 0.90 -12.39
N ILE A 3 9.05 0.10 -12.02
CA ILE A 3 7.63 0.46 -12.14
C ILE A 3 7.02 0.58 -10.75
N ALA A 4 6.51 1.77 -10.44
CA ALA A 4 5.84 2.05 -9.17
C ALA A 4 4.32 2.06 -9.33
N ILE A 5 3.62 1.30 -8.49
CA ILE A 5 2.15 1.22 -8.50
C ILE A 5 1.56 1.61 -7.14
N GLY A 6 0.85 2.73 -7.14
CA GLY A 6 0.13 3.31 -6.01
C GLY A 6 -1.35 2.97 -5.98
N GLY A 7 -2.00 3.22 -4.85
CA GLY A 7 -3.46 3.23 -4.75
C GLY A 7 -4.02 2.73 -3.40
N PRO A 8 -5.29 3.03 -3.11
CA PRO A 8 -5.94 2.63 -1.86
C PRO A 8 -6.09 1.11 -1.73
N ALA A 9 -6.45 0.64 -0.53
CA ALA A 9 -6.77 -0.76 -0.31
C ALA A 9 -7.97 -1.18 -1.17
N GLY A 10 -7.89 -2.37 -1.78
CA GLY A 10 -8.97 -2.89 -2.64
C GLY A 10 -9.01 -2.34 -4.06
N SER A 11 -8.15 -1.39 -4.46
CA SER A 11 -8.17 -0.82 -5.83
C SER A 11 -7.71 -1.77 -6.94
N GLY A 12 -7.09 -2.90 -6.59
CA GLY A 12 -6.54 -3.86 -7.56
C GLY A 12 -5.06 -3.66 -7.90
N LYS A 13 -4.37 -2.67 -7.32
CA LYS A 13 -2.94 -2.42 -7.55
C LYS A 13 -2.05 -3.66 -7.48
N THR A 14 -2.22 -4.52 -6.48
CA THR A 14 -1.45 -5.76 -6.33
C THR A 14 -1.68 -6.73 -7.49
N THR A 15 -2.91 -6.80 -8.03
CA THR A 15 -3.23 -7.66 -9.17
C THR A 15 -2.49 -7.16 -10.42
N TYR A 16 -2.56 -5.86 -10.71
CA TYR A 16 -1.83 -5.26 -11.83
C TYR A 16 -0.32 -5.38 -11.66
N ALA A 17 0.20 -5.11 -10.46
CA ALA A 17 1.63 -5.19 -10.17
C ALA A 17 2.20 -6.59 -10.43
N LYS A 18 1.52 -7.64 -9.95
CA LYS A 18 1.92 -9.03 -10.23
C LYS A 18 1.82 -9.39 -11.71
N ALA A 19 0.76 -8.94 -12.40
CA ALA A 19 0.59 -9.21 -13.82
C ALA A 19 1.69 -8.54 -14.67
N ILE A 20 2.01 -7.28 -14.38
CA ILE A 20 3.11 -6.53 -15.02
C ILE A 20 4.45 -7.20 -14.73
N ALA A 21 4.73 -7.52 -13.47
CA ALA A 21 5.96 -8.19 -13.07
C ALA A 21 6.15 -9.52 -13.81
N LYS A 22 5.09 -10.34 -13.87
CA LYS A 22 5.10 -11.62 -14.60
C LYS A 22 5.31 -11.42 -16.11
N LYS A 23 4.57 -10.49 -16.73
CA LYS A 23 4.63 -10.25 -18.18
C LYS A 23 6.01 -9.78 -18.64
N TYR A 24 6.63 -8.89 -17.87
CA TYR A 24 7.94 -8.31 -18.19
C TYR A 24 9.10 -8.99 -17.48
N LYS A 25 8.87 -10.12 -16.81
CA LYS A 25 9.87 -10.88 -16.03
C LYS A 25 10.65 -10.01 -15.03
N LEU A 26 9.95 -9.08 -14.39
CA LEU A 26 10.51 -8.22 -13.34
C LEU A 26 10.32 -8.85 -11.97
N ARG A 27 11.18 -8.46 -11.03
CA ARG A 27 10.97 -8.73 -9.61
C ARG A 27 9.71 -8.02 -9.13
N TYR A 28 9.12 -8.52 -8.05
CA TYR A 28 7.92 -7.93 -7.44
C TYR A 28 8.18 -7.67 -5.96
N PHE A 29 7.86 -6.45 -5.51
CA PHE A 29 8.00 -6.04 -4.12
C PHE A 29 6.74 -5.31 -3.65
N SER A 30 6.30 -5.59 -2.41
CA SER A 30 5.06 -5.06 -1.86
C SER A 30 5.29 -4.45 -0.47
N ALA A 31 5.25 -3.12 -0.41
CA ALA A 31 5.24 -2.39 0.85
C ALA A 31 4.02 -2.79 1.71
N GLY A 32 2.87 -3.00 1.06
CA GLY A 32 1.65 -3.44 1.74
C GLY A 32 1.73 -4.84 2.35
N GLN A 33 2.50 -5.77 1.77
CA GLN A 33 2.73 -7.08 2.37
C GLN A 33 3.63 -6.98 3.60
N ILE A 34 4.66 -6.14 3.58
CA ILE A 34 5.53 -5.90 4.74
C ILE A 34 4.72 -5.34 5.91
N PHE A 35 3.87 -4.33 5.68
CA PHE A 35 3.00 -3.79 6.72
C PHE A 35 2.11 -4.88 7.35
N ARG A 36 1.53 -5.77 6.53
CA ARG A 36 0.73 -6.91 7.02
C ARG A 36 1.57 -7.93 7.81
N GLN A 37 2.80 -8.17 7.38
CA GLN A 37 3.71 -9.07 8.08
C GLN A 37 4.07 -8.54 9.46
N ILE A 38 4.37 -7.24 9.58
CA ILE A 38 4.66 -6.59 10.87
C ILE A 38 3.47 -6.70 11.82
N ALA A 39 2.24 -6.47 11.33
CA ALA A 39 1.04 -6.61 12.14
C ALA A 39 0.93 -8.03 12.72
N LYS A 40 1.17 -9.05 11.88
CA LYS A 40 1.18 -10.46 12.31
C LYS A 40 2.29 -10.75 13.32
N GLU A 41 3.50 -10.25 13.09
CA GLU A 41 4.66 -10.45 13.99
C GLU A 41 4.44 -9.79 15.36
N LYS A 42 3.76 -8.64 15.39
CA LYS A 42 3.38 -7.95 16.63
C LYS A 42 2.12 -8.51 17.29
N GLY A 43 1.41 -9.44 16.65
CA GLY A 43 0.14 -9.96 17.16
C GLY A 43 -0.99 -8.94 17.21
N VAL A 44 -0.95 -7.91 16.35
CA VAL A 44 -1.95 -6.83 16.30
C VAL A 44 -2.71 -6.84 14.98
N THR A 45 -3.90 -6.27 14.99
CA THR A 45 -4.70 -6.02 13.78
C THR A 45 -4.07 -4.94 12.91
N LEU A 46 -4.50 -4.86 11.63
CA LEU A 46 -4.05 -3.78 10.73
C LEU A 46 -4.56 -2.41 11.16
N GLU A 47 -5.71 -2.37 11.83
CA GLU A 47 -6.25 -1.14 12.40
C GLU A 47 -5.37 -0.65 13.55
N GLU A 48 -5.06 -1.53 14.51
CA GLU A 48 -4.16 -1.20 15.63
C GLU A 48 -2.78 -0.77 15.14
N LEU A 49 -2.19 -1.48 14.19
CA LEU A 49 -0.90 -1.07 13.62
C LEU A 49 -0.99 0.30 12.92
N SER A 50 -2.11 0.60 12.26
CA SER A 50 -2.32 1.91 11.64
C SER A 50 -2.43 3.03 12.67
N LYS A 51 -3.14 2.80 13.78
CA LYS A 51 -3.21 3.73 14.92
C LYS A 51 -1.86 3.93 15.60
N MET A 52 -1.03 2.90 15.68
CA MET A 52 0.35 3.03 16.17
C MET A 52 1.19 3.90 15.22
N ALA A 53 1.06 3.68 13.91
CA ALA A 53 1.78 4.42 12.88
C ALA A 53 1.38 5.91 12.79
N GLU A 54 0.19 6.30 13.27
CA GLU A 54 -0.19 7.71 13.41
C GLU A 54 0.68 8.46 14.43
N LYS A 55 1.15 7.78 15.49
CA LYS A 55 1.93 8.39 16.57
C LYS A 55 3.43 8.22 16.40
N ASP A 56 3.82 7.13 15.73
CA ASP A 56 5.22 6.80 15.47
C ASP A 56 5.41 6.42 14.00
N PRO A 57 6.05 7.28 13.18
CA PRO A 57 6.26 7.01 11.76
C PRO A 57 7.36 5.98 11.52
N SER A 58 8.04 5.45 12.55
CA SER A 58 9.17 4.53 12.41
C SER A 58 8.86 3.32 11.53
N ILE A 59 7.63 2.80 11.61
CA ILE A 59 7.17 1.64 10.83
C ILE A 59 7.05 2.01 9.35
N ASP A 60 6.37 3.12 9.04
CA ASP A 60 6.19 3.55 7.65
C ASP A 60 7.54 3.96 7.04
N LEU A 61 8.39 4.70 7.77
CA LEU A 61 9.74 5.08 7.34
C LEU A 61 10.65 3.87 7.05
N MET A 62 10.56 2.83 7.87
CA MET A 62 11.30 1.59 7.64
C MET A 62 10.83 0.89 6.35
N ILE A 63 9.51 0.83 6.13
CA ILE A 63 8.94 0.24 4.92
C ILE A 63 9.33 1.07 3.68
N ASP A 64 9.32 2.39 3.78
CA ASP A 64 9.71 3.28 2.70
C ASP A 64 11.17 3.11 2.32
N ARG A 65 12.06 3.05 3.33
CA ARG A 65 13.48 2.76 3.12
C ARG A 65 13.69 1.43 2.38
N ARG A 66 13.04 0.36 2.83
CA ARG A 66 13.13 -0.95 2.16
C ARG A 66 12.56 -0.92 0.74
N THR A 67 11.49 -0.16 0.52
CA THR A 67 10.90 0.03 -0.81
C THR A 67 11.87 0.73 -1.75
N LEU A 68 12.53 1.79 -1.26
CA LEU A 68 13.54 2.53 -2.02
C LEU A 68 14.75 1.67 -2.33
N GLU A 69 15.29 0.95 -1.34
CA GLU A 69 16.43 0.02 -1.52
C GLU A 69 16.12 -1.06 -2.56
N GLU A 70 14.90 -1.61 -2.57
CA GLU A 70 14.49 -2.60 -3.57
C GLU A 70 14.30 -2.02 -4.97
N ALA A 71 13.81 -0.78 -5.06
CA ALA A 71 13.67 -0.05 -6.30
C ALA A 71 15.03 0.31 -6.92
N MET A 72 16.01 0.74 -6.11
CA MET A 72 17.36 1.08 -6.58
C MET A 72 18.09 -0.10 -7.24
N LYS A 73 17.80 -1.34 -6.85
CA LYS A 73 18.34 -2.55 -7.49
C LYS A 73 17.85 -2.74 -8.94
N GLY A 74 16.82 -1.99 -9.36
CA GLY A 74 16.27 -2.05 -10.71
C GLY A 74 15.49 -3.34 -11.01
N ASN A 75 14.93 -3.38 -12.22
CA ASN A 75 14.17 -4.51 -12.78
C ASN A 75 13.09 -5.05 -11.83
N VAL A 76 12.25 -4.14 -11.33
CA VAL A 76 11.27 -4.42 -10.29
C VAL A 76 9.96 -3.65 -10.48
N VAL A 77 8.86 -4.28 -10.11
CA VAL A 77 7.59 -3.62 -9.84
C VAL A 77 7.42 -3.50 -8.32
N VAL A 78 7.35 -2.26 -7.83
CA VAL A 78 7.11 -1.95 -6.42
C VAL A 78 5.68 -1.45 -6.25
N GLU A 79 4.95 -1.95 -5.25
CA GLU A 79 3.58 -1.52 -4.97
C GLU A 79 3.31 -1.20 -3.51
N GLY A 80 2.44 -0.21 -3.30
CA GLY A 80 1.92 0.19 -1.99
C GLY A 80 0.98 1.39 -2.16
N HIS A 81 0.60 2.09 -1.08
CA HIS A 81 -0.28 3.25 -1.23
C HIS A 81 0.52 4.45 -1.79
N LEU A 82 1.59 4.85 -1.08
CA LEU A 82 2.43 6.00 -1.40
C LEU A 82 3.64 5.70 -2.27
N VAL A 83 3.82 4.45 -2.72
CA VAL A 83 5.05 4.04 -3.43
C VAL A 83 5.44 4.94 -4.61
N PRO A 84 4.52 5.42 -5.47
CA PRO A 84 4.88 6.37 -6.53
C PRO A 84 5.54 7.68 -6.07
N TRP A 85 5.26 8.12 -4.83
CA TRP A 85 5.91 9.28 -4.21
C TRP A 85 7.24 8.92 -3.57
N ILE A 86 7.32 7.75 -2.91
CA ILE A 86 8.54 7.27 -2.24
C ILE A 86 9.68 7.07 -3.23
N VAL A 87 9.40 6.50 -4.40
CA VAL A 87 10.43 6.22 -5.43
C VAL A 87 10.36 7.19 -6.60
N LYS A 88 9.82 8.40 -6.38
CA LYS A 88 9.44 9.35 -7.45
C LYS A 88 10.59 9.73 -8.38
N ASP A 89 11.81 9.75 -7.86
CA ASP A 89 13.03 10.23 -8.54
C ASP A 89 13.76 9.11 -9.29
N ILE A 90 13.40 7.83 -9.06
CA ILE A 90 14.05 6.67 -9.68
C ILE A 90 13.09 5.76 -10.47
N ALA A 91 11.77 5.93 -10.31
CA ALA A 91 10.79 5.14 -11.04
C ALA A 91 10.65 5.64 -12.49
N ASP A 92 10.87 4.72 -13.45
CA ASP A 92 10.67 4.99 -14.88
C ASP A 92 9.18 5.18 -15.21
N VAL A 93 8.30 4.43 -14.53
CA VAL A 93 6.85 4.49 -14.73
C VAL A 93 6.15 4.55 -13.37
N LYS A 94 5.22 5.49 -13.21
CA LYS A 94 4.41 5.70 -12.01
C LYS A 94 2.92 5.55 -12.37
N ILE A 95 2.25 4.61 -11.72
CA ILE A 95 0.83 4.30 -11.95
C ILE A 95 0.09 4.46 -10.62
N TYR A 96 -1.05 5.15 -10.62
CA TYR A 96 -1.92 5.21 -9.43
C TYR A 96 -3.29 4.63 -9.77
N VAL A 97 -3.65 3.54 -9.09
CA VAL A 97 -4.89 2.79 -9.37
C VAL A 97 -5.97 3.21 -8.38
N LYS A 98 -7.03 3.88 -8.88
CA LYS A 98 -8.24 4.23 -8.12
C LYS A 98 -9.42 3.30 -8.45
N ALA A 99 -10.34 3.18 -7.50
CA ALA A 99 -11.64 2.55 -7.69
C ALA A 99 -12.64 3.10 -6.65
N PRO A 100 -13.96 3.13 -6.96
CA PRO A 100 -14.98 3.53 -5.99
C PRO A 100 -14.92 2.72 -4.70
N LEU A 101 -15.19 3.36 -3.55
CA LEU A 101 -15.16 2.71 -2.22
C LEU A 101 -15.99 1.42 -2.19
N THR A 102 -17.20 1.44 -2.77
CA THR A 102 -18.10 0.28 -2.82
C THR A 102 -17.48 -0.92 -3.55
N VAL A 103 -16.80 -0.68 -4.67
CA VAL A 103 -16.08 -1.72 -5.42
C VAL A 103 -14.90 -2.27 -4.62
N ARG A 104 -14.14 -1.38 -3.97
CA ARG A 104 -12.98 -1.76 -3.15
C ARG A 104 -13.40 -2.60 -1.95
N VAL A 105 -14.43 -2.17 -1.22
CA VAL A 105 -14.98 -2.87 -0.05
C VAL A 105 -15.51 -4.24 -0.46
N LYS A 106 -16.32 -4.33 -1.52
CA LYS A 106 -16.81 -5.62 -2.03
C LYS A 106 -15.65 -6.58 -2.35
N ARG A 107 -14.62 -6.09 -3.04
CA ARG A 107 -13.42 -6.89 -3.38
C ARG A 107 -12.66 -7.35 -2.13
N ILE A 108 -12.54 -6.50 -1.10
CA ILE A 108 -11.86 -6.85 0.15
C ILE A 108 -12.67 -7.90 0.91
N ALA A 109 -13.98 -7.70 1.05
CA ALA A 109 -14.90 -8.62 1.71
C ALA A 109 -14.90 -10.01 1.06
N GLU A 110 -14.97 -10.09 -0.27
CA GLU A 110 -14.88 -11.35 -1.01
C GLU A 110 -13.53 -12.06 -0.79
N ARG A 111 -12.43 -11.29 -0.81
CA ARG A 111 -11.08 -11.84 -0.60
C ARG A 111 -10.90 -12.40 0.80
N GLU A 112 -11.42 -11.71 1.80
CA GLU A 112 -11.21 -12.03 3.21
C GLU A 112 -12.31 -12.92 3.79
N LYS A 113 -13.38 -13.17 3.03
CA LYS A 113 -14.58 -13.92 3.45
C LYS A 113 -15.20 -13.30 4.71
N ARG A 114 -15.35 -11.98 4.71
CA ARG A 114 -15.85 -11.18 5.84
C ARG A 114 -17.13 -10.41 5.46
N PRO A 115 -17.99 -10.08 6.44
CA PRO A 115 -19.16 -9.23 6.22
C PRO A 115 -18.78 -7.87 5.60
N ILE A 116 -19.59 -7.42 4.63
CA ILE A 116 -19.29 -6.20 3.85
C ILE A 116 -19.33 -4.93 4.70
N ASP A 117 -20.18 -4.89 5.72
CA ASP A 117 -20.37 -3.80 6.67
C ASP A 117 -19.17 -3.65 7.62
N GLU A 118 -18.62 -4.76 8.09
CA GLU A 118 -17.40 -4.78 8.90
C GLU A 118 -16.21 -4.25 8.08
N VAL A 119 -16.04 -4.77 6.86
CA VAL A 119 -14.97 -4.35 5.94
C VAL A 119 -15.11 -2.88 5.54
N LEU A 120 -16.34 -2.39 5.35
CA LEU A 120 -16.61 -0.99 5.06
C LEU A 120 -16.11 -0.10 6.21
N ARG A 121 -16.51 -0.41 7.45
CA ARG A 121 -16.10 0.36 8.64
C ARG A 121 -14.59 0.40 8.77
N GLU A 122 -13.92 -0.75 8.71
CA GLU A 122 -12.46 -0.81 8.79
C GLU A 122 -11.76 -0.06 7.66
N THR A 123 -12.28 -0.18 6.43
CA THR A 123 -11.68 0.51 5.27
C THR A 123 -11.75 2.01 5.44
N VAL A 124 -12.90 2.54 5.89
CA VAL A 124 -13.07 3.99 6.11
C VAL A 124 -12.19 4.49 7.25
N ILE A 125 -12.16 3.79 8.38
CA ILE A 125 -11.30 4.14 9.54
C ILE A 125 -9.83 4.17 9.11
N ARG A 126 -9.40 3.14 8.38
CA ARG A 126 -8.04 3.05 7.88
C ARG A 126 -7.71 4.15 6.88
N GLU A 127 -8.62 4.50 5.98
CA GLU A 127 -8.36 5.58 5.02
C GLU A 127 -8.27 6.95 5.70
N TYR A 128 -9.09 7.19 6.72
CA TYR A 128 -9.00 8.39 7.54
C TYR A 128 -7.64 8.48 8.27
N SER A 129 -7.24 7.40 8.94
CA SER A 129 -5.92 7.24 9.57
C SER A 129 -4.76 7.48 8.60
N GLN A 130 -4.85 6.89 7.40
CA GLN A 130 -3.85 7.05 6.36
C GLN A 130 -3.79 8.48 5.85
N ARG A 131 -4.93 9.14 5.63
CA ARG A 131 -4.96 10.53 5.16
C ARG A 131 -4.25 11.46 6.16
N ILE A 132 -4.53 11.32 7.46
CA ILE A 132 -3.89 12.12 8.51
C ILE A 132 -2.38 11.96 8.42
N ARG A 133 -1.87 10.73 8.53
CA ARG A 133 -0.42 10.51 8.58
C ARG A 133 0.30 10.78 7.26
N PHE A 134 -0.38 10.64 6.13
CA PHE A 134 0.17 11.01 4.82
C PHE A 134 0.32 12.52 4.68
N LEU A 135 -0.61 13.28 5.22
CA LEU A 135 -0.49 14.73 5.28
C LEU A 135 0.61 15.15 6.27
N ASP A 136 0.59 14.62 7.48
CA ASP A 136 1.48 15.04 8.57
C ASP A 136 2.95 14.68 8.31
N PHE A 137 3.23 13.45 7.82
CA PHE A 137 4.60 12.97 7.65
C PHE A 137 5.14 13.12 6.23
N TYR A 138 4.27 13.24 5.22
CA TYR A 138 4.69 13.28 3.82
C TYR A 138 4.23 14.52 3.07
N GLY A 139 3.30 15.32 3.62
CA GLY A 139 2.70 16.46 2.93
C GLY A 139 1.84 16.05 1.72
N ILE A 140 1.27 14.84 1.73
CA ILE A 140 0.52 14.27 0.59
C ILE A 140 -0.96 14.11 0.98
N ASP A 141 -1.86 14.87 0.32
CA ASP A 141 -3.30 14.66 0.43
C ASP A 141 -3.82 13.82 -0.74
N ILE A 142 -3.93 12.50 -0.52
CA ILE A 142 -4.54 11.58 -1.48
C ILE A 142 -5.62 10.72 -0.81
N VAL A 143 -6.83 10.84 -1.33
CA VAL A 143 -7.96 9.92 -1.09
C VAL A 143 -8.68 9.65 -2.42
#